data_AF-A0A958GFC7-F1
#
_entry.id   AF-A0A958GFC7-F1
#
_cell.length_a   1.000
_cell.length_b   1.000
_cell.length_c   1.000
_cell.angle_alpha   90.00
_cell.angle_beta   90.00
_cell.angle_gamma   90.00
#
_symmetry.space_group_name_H-M   'P 1'
#
loop_
_entity.id
_entity.type
_entity.pdbx_description
1 polymer ?
#
loop_
_entity_poly.entity_id
_entity_poly.type
_entity_poly.pdbx_seq_one_letter_code
_entity_poly.pdbx_strand_id
1 'polypeptide(L)'
;MNFILTFLALIPFYLIGAFPTGMMLAKSQGIDITKKGSGNVGATNIARVIGKKAGIITLLVDVSKGLIGSLIASLFADSYFVPLAGVILVAGHCFSLPPKLKGGKGVATALGVMLFINYTAALTGIGTFIIAFSIWRIVSLASLAGALIVPP
;
A
#
# COMPACT_ATOMS: atom_id res chain seq x y z
N MET A 1 -0.26 -26.61 -4.95
CA MET A 1 0.90 -26.54 -4.02
C MET A 1 0.43 -27.06 -2.66
N ASN A 2 1.23 -27.80 -1.90
CA ASN A 2 0.77 -28.20 -0.56
C ASN A 2 0.76 -26.99 0.39
N PHE A 3 0.00 -27.07 1.49
CA PHE A 3 -0.25 -25.93 2.38
C PHE A 3 1.04 -25.28 2.92
N ILE A 4 2.05 -26.11 3.26
CA ILE A 4 3.34 -25.64 3.78
C ILE A 4 4.09 -24.81 2.73
N LEU A 5 4.17 -25.32 1.49
CA LEU A 5 4.84 -24.60 0.40
C LEU A 5 4.12 -23.29 0.06
N THR A 6 2.78 -23.26 0.12
CA THR A 6 2.00 -22.02 -0.04
C THR A 6 2.37 -20.99 1.02
N PHE A 7 2.43 -21.38 2.30
CA PHE A 7 2.82 -20.48 3.38
C PHE A 7 4.25 -19.93 3.21
N LEU A 8 5.21 -20.79 2.88
CA LEU A 8 6.58 -20.37 2.63
C LEU A 8 6.69 -19.42 1.42
N ALA A 9 5.92 -19.68 0.38
CA ALA A 9 5.88 -18.83 -0.82
C ALA A 9 5.28 -17.44 -0.55
N LEU A 10 4.51 -17.23 0.54
CA LEU A 10 3.95 -15.93 0.89
C LEU A 10 4.96 -15.00 1.60
N ILE A 11 6.02 -15.55 2.21
CA ILE A 11 7.01 -14.77 2.97
C ILE A 11 7.64 -13.64 2.14
N PRO A 12 8.10 -13.87 0.90
CA PRO A 12 8.65 -12.79 0.07
C PRO A 12 7.65 -11.65 -0.17
N PHE A 13 6.36 -11.96 -0.32
CA PHE A 13 5.32 -10.93 -0.53
C PHE A 13 5.12 -10.06 0.71
N TYR A 14 5.22 -10.64 1.90
CA TYR A 14 5.20 -9.87 3.13
C TYR A 14 6.40 -8.91 3.18
N LEU A 15 7.60 -9.39 2.82
CA LEU A 15 8.82 -8.58 2.81
C LEU A 15 8.76 -7.43 1.78
N ILE A 16 8.24 -7.71 0.58
CA ILE A 16 7.97 -6.69 -0.45
C ILE A 16 7.02 -5.62 0.10
N GLY A 17 5.90 -6.05 0.70
CA GLY A 17 4.93 -5.16 1.32
C GLY A 17 5.53 -4.33 2.46
N ALA A 18 6.35 -4.96 3.28
CA ALA A 18 7.00 -4.37 4.45
C ALA A 18 8.11 -3.37 4.12
N PHE A 19 8.48 -3.21 2.85
CA PHE A 19 9.50 -2.26 2.42
C PHE A 19 9.16 -0.82 2.86
N PRO A 20 10.01 -0.18 3.71
CA PRO A 20 9.64 1.02 4.48
C PRO A 20 9.94 2.34 3.73
N THR A 21 9.39 2.53 2.53
CA THR A 21 9.74 3.64 1.62
C THR A 21 9.70 5.02 2.28
N GLY A 22 8.57 5.41 2.87
CA GLY A 22 8.41 6.74 3.46
C GLY A 22 9.35 6.97 4.65
N MET A 23 9.62 5.93 5.42
CA MET A 23 10.57 5.99 6.53
C MET A 23 12.00 6.18 6.05
N MET A 24 12.41 5.51 4.97
CA MET A 24 13.74 5.69 4.37
C MET A 24 13.92 7.12 3.87
N LEU A 25 12.91 7.68 3.19
CA LEU A 25 12.94 9.06 2.72
C LEU A 25 13.01 10.06 3.88
N ALA A 26 12.25 9.86 4.94
CA ALA A 26 12.34 10.70 6.14
C ALA A 26 13.70 10.62 6.82
N LYS A 27 14.22 9.39 6.98
CA LYS A 27 15.52 9.15 7.61
C LYS A 27 16.66 9.78 6.80
N SER A 28 16.59 9.77 5.46
CA SER A 28 17.58 10.45 4.61
C SER A 28 17.63 11.97 4.78
N GLN A 29 16.58 12.56 5.38
CA GLN A 29 16.50 13.99 5.70
C GLN A 29 16.74 14.25 7.20
N GLY A 30 17.18 13.24 7.96
CA GLY A 30 17.36 13.34 9.41
C GLY A 30 16.05 13.45 10.21
N ILE A 31 14.91 13.13 9.59
CA ILE A 31 13.58 13.28 10.20
C ILE A 31 13.06 11.94 10.70
N ASP A 32 12.65 11.89 11.97
CA ASP A 32 11.82 10.82 12.50
C ASP A 32 10.34 11.09 12.15
N ILE A 33 9.86 10.46 11.08
CA ILE A 33 8.49 10.66 10.58
C ILE A 33 7.42 10.21 11.58
N THR A 34 7.75 9.29 12.50
CA THR A 34 6.80 8.77 13.49
C THR A 34 6.44 9.82 14.55
N LYS A 35 7.23 10.89 14.65
CA LYS A 35 7.05 12.02 15.58
C LYS A 35 6.60 13.32 14.88
N LYS A 36 6.32 13.29 13.58
CA LYS A 36 6.00 14.49 12.79
C LYS A 36 4.70 14.33 12.02
N GLY A 37 3.98 15.44 11.86
CA GLY A 37 2.67 15.48 11.19
C GLY A 37 1.67 14.56 11.90
N SER A 38 1.12 13.61 11.15
CA SER A 38 0.20 12.58 11.67
C SER A 38 0.89 11.36 12.30
N GLY A 39 2.23 11.31 12.30
CA GLY A 39 3.01 10.14 12.76
C GLY A 39 2.96 8.92 11.84
N ASN A 40 2.19 8.95 10.75
CA ASN A 40 2.11 7.85 9.78
C ASN A 40 3.29 7.89 8.78
N VAL A 41 3.71 6.72 8.28
CA VAL A 41 4.82 6.61 7.32
C VAL A 41 4.38 6.73 5.85
N GLY A 42 3.07 6.78 5.59
CA GLY A 42 2.51 6.82 4.25
C GLY A 42 2.66 8.17 3.54
N ALA A 43 2.45 8.13 2.22
CA ALA A 43 2.64 9.24 1.29
C ALA A 43 2.05 10.59 1.74
N THR A 44 0.84 10.60 2.32
CA THR A 44 0.19 11.84 2.78
C THR A 44 0.99 12.54 3.88
N ASN A 45 1.55 11.79 4.83
CA ASN A 45 2.34 12.39 5.90
C ASN A 45 3.72 12.80 5.40
N ILE A 46 4.32 12.00 4.53
CA ILE A 46 5.58 12.35 3.86
C ILE A 46 5.44 13.65 3.06
N ALA A 47 4.36 13.80 2.29
CA ALA A 47 4.06 15.02 1.57
C ALA A 47 3.96 16.24 2.49
N ARG A 48 3.36 16.06 3.67
CA ARG A 48 3.18 17.12 4.67
C ARG A 48 4.48 17.51 5.37
N VAL A 49 5.34 16.55 5.68
CA VAL A 49 6.54 16.76 6.52
C VAL A 49 7.80 17.05 5.70
N ILE A 50 7.99 16.35 4.58
CA ILE A 50 9.19 16.46 3.73
C ILE A 50 8.90 17.28 2.47
N GLY A 51 7.70 17.14 1.92
CA GLY A 51 7.25 17.90 0.75
C GLY A 51 6.64 17.02 -0.35
N LYS A 52 5.93 17.68 -1.27
CA LYS A 52 5.08 17.03 -2.29
C LYS A 52 5.85 16.00 -3.13
N LYS A 53 7.10 16.30 -3.53
CA LYS A 53 7.93 15.38 -4.33
C LYS A 53 8.18 14.06 -3.60
N ALA A 54 8.60 14.11 -2.33
CA ALA A 54 8.83 12.91 -1.51
C ALA A 54 7.53 12.12 -1.27
N GLY A 55 6.41 12.83 -1.10
CA GLY A 55 5.09 12.22 -0.98
C GLY A 55 4.69 11.44 -2.24
N ILE A 56 4.90 12.01 -3.43
CA ILE A 56 4.64 11.35 -4.72
C ILE A 56 5.52 10.13 -4.89
N ILE A 57 6.82 10.22 -4.57
CA ILE A 57 7.73 9.06 -4.64
C ILE A 57 7.25 7.94 -3.73
N THR A 58 6.89 8.27 -2.48
CA THR A 58 6.35 7.28 -1.53
C THR A 58 5.10 6.61 -2.07
N LEU A 59 4.16 7.39 -2.63
CA LEU A 59 2.93 6.88 -3.22
C LEU A 59 3.22 5.92 -4.38
N LEU A 60 4.07 6.32 -5.32
CA LEU A 60 4.41 5.52 -6.49
C LEU A 60 5.06 4.19 -6.08
N VAL A 61 6.02 4.20 -5.16
CA VAL A 61 6.66 2.96 -4.70
C VAL A 61 5.67 2.08 -3.94
N ASP A 62 4.80 2.66 -3.10
CA ASP A 62 3.82 1.88 -2.33
C ASP A 62 2.71 1.28 -3.22
N VAL A 63 2.34 1.94 -4.32
CA VAL A 63 1.45 1.36 -5.36
C VAL A 63 2.22 0.29 -6.13
N SER A 64 3.42 0.58 -6.60
CA SER A 64 4.24 -0.34 -7.41
C SER A 64 4.55 -1.63 -6.68
N LYS A 65 4.84 -1.60 -5.37
CA LYS A 65 5.08 -2.84 -4.62
C LYS A 65 3.85 -3.74 -4.54
N GLY A 66 2.65 -3.17 -4.48
CA GLY A 66 1.38 -3.92 -4.57
C GLY A 66 1.14 -4.51 -5.95
N LEU A 67 1.33 -3.69 -7.00
CA LEU A 67 1.13 -4.09 -8.40
C LEU A 67 2.15 -5.12 -8.86
N ILE A 68 3.44 -4.82 -8.73
CA ILE A 68 4.54 -5.71 -9.11
C ILE A 68 4.53 -6.96 -8.23
N GLY A 69 4.25 -6.82 -6.94
CA GLY A 69 4.07 -7.97 -6.05
C GLY A 69 2.96 -8.91 -6.53
N SER A 70 1.81 -8.36 -6.94
CA SER A 70 0.71 -9.17 -7.47
C SER A 70 1.04 -9.80 -8.83
N LEU A 71 1.78 -9.09 -9.69
CA LEU A 71 2.31 -9.64 -10.94
C LEU A 71 3.26 -10.82 -10.69
N ILE A 72 4.18 -10.70 -9.73
CA ILE A 72 5.07 -11.80 -9.33
C ILE A 72 4.24 -12.98 -8.78
N ALA A 73 3.19 -12.71 -8.00
CA ALA A 73 2.29 -13.74 -7.49
C ALA A 73 1.54 -14.49 -8.61
N SER A 74 1.28 -13.82 -9.74
CA SER A 74 0.59 -14.45 -10.89
C SER A 74 1.43 -15.48 -11.64
N LEU A 75 2.74 -15.51 -11.38
CA LEU A 75 3.63 -16.54 -11.93
C LEU A 75 3.43 -17.91 -11.24
N PHE A 76 2.64 -17.96 -10.16
CA PHE A 76 2.28 -19.20 -9.48
C PHE A 76 1.01 -19.77 -10.13
N ALA A 77 0.97 -21.10 -10.34
CA ALA A 77 -0.11 -21.78 -11.06
C ALA A 77 -1.47 -21.86 -10.33
N ASP A 78 -1.60 -21.24 -9.16
CA ASP A 78 -2.79 -21.32 -8.31
C ASP A 78 -3.56 -20.01 -8.35
N SER A 79 -4.82 -20.07 -8.81
CA SER A 79 -5.70 -18.90 -8.98
C SER A 79 -6.01 -18.19 -7.66
N TYR A 80 -5.93 -18.87 -6.52
CA TYR A 80 -6.14 -18.25 -5.20
C TYR A 80 -4.88 -17.57 -4.65
N PHE A 81 -3.72 -17.79 -5.27
CA PHE A 81 -2.45 -17.29 -4.76
C PHE A 81 -2.33 -15.77 -4.89
N VAL A 82 -2.81 -15.18 -5.99
CA VAL A 82 -2.74 -13.73 -6.21
C VAL A 82 -3.53 -12.94 -5.15
N PRO A 83 -4.82 -13.21 -4.88
CA PRO A 83 -5.55 -12.53 -3.81
C PRO A 83 -4.89 -12.71 -2.44
N LEU A 84 -4.39 -13.92 -2.13
CA LEU A 84 -3.73 -14.22 -0.87
C LEU A 84 -2.42 -13.43 -0.72
N ALA A 85 -1.58 -13.43 -1.76
CA ALA A 85 -0.36 -12.62 -1.80
C ALA A 85 -0.68 -11.12 -1.72
N GLY A 86 -1.77 -10.66 -2.33
CA GLY A 86 -2.29 -9.30 -2.22
C GLY A 86 -2.59 -8.89 -0.78
N VAL A 87 -3.30 -9.74 -0.03
CA VAL A 87 -3.54 -9.52 1.41
C VAL A 87 -2.23 -9.45 2.18
N ILE A 88 -1.28 -10.35 1.88
CA ILE A 88 0.02 -10.41 2.55
C ILE A 88 0.91 -9.18 2.22
N LEU A 89 0.87 -8.65 0.99
CA LEU A 89 1.54 -7.40 0.61
C LEU A 89 1.00 -6.21 1.41
N VAL A 90 -0.32 -6.11 1.53
CA VAL A 90 -0.96 -5.04 2.31
C VAL A 90 -0.65 -5.21 3.80
N ALA A 91 -0.70 -6.44 4.32
CA ALA A 91 -0.32 -6.74 5.70
C ALA A 91 1.14 -6.37 5.96
N GLY A 92 2.06 -6.68 5.04
CA GLY A 92 3.45 -6.24 5.09
C GLY A 92 3.57 -4.73 5.23
N HIS A 93 2.84 -3.95 4.42
CA HIS A 93 2.86 -2.48 4.50
C HIS A 93 2.27 -1.95 5.81
N CYS A 94 1.21 -2.56 6.34
CA CYS A 94 0.57 -2.15 7.59
C CYS A 94 1.42 -2.52 8.82
N PHE A 95 2.10 -3.66 8.76
CA PHE A 95 2.91 -4.22 9.84
C PHE A 95 4.39 -4.27 9.46
N SER A 96 4.93 -3.22 8.83
CA SER A 96 6.34 -3.16 8.40
C SER A 96 7.31 -3.42 9.56
N LEU A 97 8.35 -4.23 9.32
CA LEU A 97 9.33 -4.65 10.33
C LEU A 97 9.95 -3.48 11.10
N PRO A 98 10.44 -2.39 10.47
CA PRO A 98 11.06 -1.27 11.20
C PRO A 98 10.07 -0.14 11.52
N PRO A 99 10.10 0.47 12.72
CA PRO A 99 10.86 0.08 13.92
C PRO A 99 10.10 -0.84 14.88
N LYS A 100 8.79 -1.09 14.71
CA LYS A 100 7.95 -1.81 15.69
C LYS A 100 6.69 -2.47 15.12
N LEU A 101 6.73 -3.05 13.91
CA LEU A 101 5.51 -3.57 13.24
C LEU A 101 4.41 -2.51 13.08
N LYS A 102 4.83 -1.25 12.94
CA LYS A 102 3.95 -0.08 12.78
C LYS A 102 4.25 0.57 11.44
N GLY A 103 3.51 0.15 10.43
CA GLY A 103 3.63 0.64 9.06
C GLY A 103 2.58 1.70 8.72
N GLY A 104 2.26 1.79 7.42
CA GLY A 104 1.25 2.72 6.90
C GLY A 104 -0.17 2.15 6.97
N LYS A 105 -1.12 2.80 6.30
CA LYS A 105 -2.54 2.37 6.29
C LYS A 105 -2.88 1.36 5.18
N GLY A 106 -1.92 1.00 4.33
CA GLY A 106 -2.12 0.00 3.27
C GLY A 106 -2.86 0.48 2.02
N VAL A 107 -3.46 1.68 2.03
CA VAL A 107 -4.30 2.18 0.92
C VAL A 107 -3.60 2.15 -0.44
N ALA A 108 -2.38 2.67 -0.53
CA ALA A 108 -1.63 2.71 -1.79
C ALA A 108 -1.23 1.30 -2.28
N THR A 109 -0.82 0.42 -1.36
CA THR A 109 -0.48 -0.97 -1.68
C THR A 109 -1.71 -1.77 -2.10
N ALA A 110 -2.85 -1.57 -1.43
CA ALA A 110 -4.13 -2.16 -1.80
C ALA A 110 -4.58 -1.67 -3.19
N LEU A 111 -4.39 -0.38 -3.50
CA LEU A 111 -4.65 0.13 -4.84
C LEU A 111 -3.78 -0.56 -5.90
N GLY A 112 -2.49 -0.76 -5.62
CA GLY A 112 -1.59 -1.50 -6.51
C GLY A 112 -2.03 -2.94 -6.75
N VAL A 113 -2.45 -3.63 -5.68
CA VAL A 113 -3.02 -4.99 -5.77
C VAL A 113 -4.29 -4.99 -6.62
N MET A 114 -5.22 -4.07 -6.38
CA MET A 114 -6.47 -3.99 -7.14
C MET A 114 -6.25 -3.61 -8.60
N LEU A 115 -5.25 -2.79 -8.92
CA LEU A 115 -4.88 -2.51 -10.31
C LEU A 115 -4.49 -3.78 -11.07
N PHE A 116 -3.90 -4.76 -10.37
CA PHE A 116 -3.57 -6.06 -10.94
C PHE A 116 -4.79 -6.97 -11.06
N ILE A 117 -5.55 -7.14 -9.97
CA ILE A 117 -6.67 -8.09 -9.89
C ILE A 117 -7.84 -7.63 -10.76
N ASN A 118 -8.24 -6.37 -10.64
CA ASN A 118 -9.35 -5.79 -11.37
C ASN A 118 -9.13 -4.27 -11.52
N TYR A 119 -8.51 -3.88 -12.65
CA TYR A 119 -8.20 -2.49 -12.91
C TYR A 119 -9.45 -1.59 -12.97
N THR A 120 -10.60 -2.10 -13.42
CA THR A 120 -11.86 -1.32 -13.45
C THR A 120 -12.33 -0.97 -12.03
N ALA A 121 -12.21 -1.93 -11.12
CA ALA A 121 -12.50 -1.76 -9.71
C ALA A 121 -11.51 -0.79 -9.04
N ALA A 122 -10.23 -0.83 -9.41
CA ALA A 122 -9.25 0.15 -8.97
C ALA A 122 -9.56 1.58 -9.48
N LEU A 123 -9.94 1.73 -10.76
CA LEU A 123 -10.27 3.03 -11.35
C LEU A 123 -11.53 3.66 -10.73
N THR A 124 -12.56 2.84 -10.44
CA THR A 124 -13.76 3.32 -9.73
C THR A 124 -13.43 3.75 -8.30
N GLY A 125 -12.55 3.01 -7.60
CA GLY A 125 -12.02 3.41 -6.29
C GLY A 125 -11.24 4.73 -6.34
N ILE A 126 -10.37 4.93 -7.35
CA ILE A 126 -9.66 6.19 -7.56
C ILE A 126 -10.63 7.34 -7.85
N GLY A 127 -11.60 7.14 -8.75
CA GLY A 127 -12.60 8.16 -9.08
C GLY A 127 -13.40 8.59 -7.85
N THR A 128 -13.86 7.62 -7.07
CA THR A 128 -14.55 7.85 -5.79
C THR A 128 -13.67 8.61 -4.81
N PHE A 129 -12.40 8.21 -4.66
CA PHE A 129 -11.45 8.92 -3.82
C PHE A 129 -11.32 10.39 -4.25
N ILE A 130 -11.15 10.66 -5.55
CA ILE A 130 -11.00 12.03 -6.07
C ILE A 130 -12.25 12.87 -5.79
N ILE A 131 -13.45 12.32 -6.07
CA ILE A 131 -14.72 13.01 -5.81
C ILE A 131 -14.86 13.33 -4.32
N ALA A 132 -14.72 12.32 -3.46
CA ALA A 132 -14.85 12.49 -2.01
C ALA A 132 -13.80 13.46 -1.45
N PHE A 133 -12.55 13.36 -1.90
CA PHE A 133 -11.51 14.28 -1.48
C PHE A 133 -11.77 15.72 -1.95
N SER A 134 -12.36 15.90 -3.13
CA SER A 134 -12.65 17.24 -3.68
C SER A 134 -13.74 17.96 -2.89
N ILE A 135 -14.73 17.21 -2.39
CA ILE A 135 -15.84 17.73 -1.58
C ILE A 135 -15.39 17.97 -0.14
N TRP A 136 -14.88 16.93 0.54
CA TRP A 136 -14.64 16.99 1.99
C TRP A 136 -13.22 17.35 2.39
N ARG A 137 -12.25 17.30 1.46
CA ARG A 137 -10.82 17.57 1.72
C ARG A 137 -10.19 16.70 2.82
N ILE A 138 -10.80 15.56 3.15
CA ILE A 138 -10.33 14.60 4.15
C ILE A 138 -9.85 13.32 3.46
N VAL A 139 -8.53 13.08 3.47
CA VAL A 139 -7.90 11.92 2.81
C VAL A 139 -8.43 10.58 3.35
N SER A 140 -8.59 10.45 4.67
CA SER A 140 -9.08 9.19 5.26
C SER A 140 -10.51 8.84 4.85
N LEU A 141 -11.38 9.84 4.76
CA LEU A 141 -12.76 9.66 4.32
C LEU A 141 -12.80 9.23 2.85
N ALA A 142 -12.03 9.92 2.01
CA ALA A 142 -11.91 9.58 0.60
C ALA A 142 -11.36 8.15 0.38
N SER A 143 -10.37 7.72 1.17
CA SER A 143 -9.84 6.35 1.11
C SER A 143 -10.87 5.30 1.51
N LEU A 144 -11.68 5.55 2.55
CA LEU A 144 -12.74 4.63 2.97
C LEU A 144 -13.86 4.55 1.93
N ALA A 145 -14.31 5.69 1.41
CA ALA A 145 -15.31 5.73 0.34
C ALA A 145 -14.82 4.97 -0.90
N GLY A 146 -13.57 5.22 -1.30
CA GLY A 146 -12.93 4.53 -2.41
C GLY A 146 -12.87 3.02 -2.23
N ALA A 147 -12.65 2.52 -1.02
CA ALA A 147 -12.61 1.08 -0.72
C ALA A 147 -14.01 0.42 -0.65
N LEU A 148 -15.04 1.16 -0.25
CA LEU A 148 -16.42 0.63 -0.12
C LEU A 148 -17.17 0.55 -1.44
N ILE A 149 -16.86 1.45 -2.38
CA ILE A 149 -17.57 1.58 -3.66
C ILE A 149 -16.93 0.73 -4.76
N VAL A 150 -15.84 0.02 -4.46
CA VAL A 150 -15.18 -0.88 -5.40
C VAL A 150 -16.15 -2.02 -5.77
N PRO A 151 -16.51 -2.17 -7.06
CA PRO A 151 -17.37 -3.27 -7.50
C PRO A 151 -16.67 -4.63 -7.27
N PRO A 152 -17.43 -5.69 -6.97
CA PRO A 152 -16.89 -7.03 -6.78
C PRO A 152 -16.21 -7.58 -8.04
#